data_AF-A0A2P5MS05-F1
#
_entry.id   AF-A0A2P5MS05-F1
#
_cell.length_a   1.000
_cell.length_b   1.000
_cell.length_c   1.000
_cell.angle_alpha   90.00
_cell.angle_beta   90.00
_cell.angle_gamma   90.00
#
_symmetry.space_group_name_H-M   'P 1'
#
loop_
_entity.id
_entity.type
_entity.pdbx_description
1 polymer ?
#
loop_
_entity_poly.entity_id
_entity_poly.type
_entity_poly.pdbx_seq_one_letter_code
_entity_poly.pdbx_strand_id
1 'polypeptide(L)'
;MDAERIEYLHQTWKNRIDLIGNLLIEVFHYLALFVIGASVVWSSVIAYGGMMLQGHATIGDILLLFIYLELGAMVGIYFKTSAMPVRCLIYIAITALARLVIADVQAHHEAGMGMLWVSVAILLLAIATRVIRKAPTESEYH
;
A
#
# COMPACT_ATOMS: atom_id res chain seq x y z
N MET A 1 5.17 35.60 -41.41
CA MET A 1 6.04 34.42 -41.27
C MET A 1 6.27 34.14 -39.77
N ASP A 2 5.22 34.36 -38.95
CA ASP A 2 5.36 34.63 -37.52
C ASP A 2 4.48 33.73 -36.64
N ALA A 3 3.36 33.21 -37.16
CA ALA A 3 2.49 32.28 -36.45
C ALA A 3 3.17 30.91 -36.23
N GLU A 4 3.81 30.37 -37.27
CA GLU A 4 4.53 29.08 -37.24
C GLU A 4 5.74 29.12 -36.27
N ARG A 5 6.34 30.31 -36.10
CA ARG A 5 7.46 30.58 -35.18
C ARG A 5 7.02 30.63 -33.71
N ILE A 6 5.79 31.03 -33.41
CA ILE A 6 5.28 31.06 -32.04
C ILE A 6 4.84 29.65 -31.60
N GLU A 7 4.33 28.87 -32.53
CA GLU A 7 3.82 27.52 -32.27
C GLU A 7 4.95 26.51 -31.97
N TYR A 8 6.10 26.58 -32.68
CA TYR A 8 7.26 25.73 -32.34
C TYR A 8 7.85 26.09 -30.96
N LEU A 9 7.92 27.37 -30.60
CA LEU A 9 8.41 27.80 -29.28
C LEU A 9 7.52 27.25 -28.17
N HIS A 10 6.20 27.34 -28.32
CA HIS A 10 5.26 26.82 -27.33
C HIS A 10 5.39 25.30 -27.16
N GLN A 11 5.56 24.55 -28.25
CA GLN A 11 5.81 23.10 -28.19
C GLN A 11 7.14 22.76 -27.51
N THR A 12 8.21 23.52 -27.77
CA THR A 12 9.52 23.27 -27.15
C THR A 12 9.50 23.55 -25.64
N TRP A 13 8.81 24.61 -25.22
CA TRP A 13 8.64 24.95 -23.80
C TRP A 13 7.73 23.96 -23.07
N LYS A 14 6.62 23.55 -23.69
CA LYS A 14 5.70 22.56 -23.10
C LYS A 14 6.39 21.22 -22.86
N ASN A 15 7.14 20.72 -23.85
CA ASN A 15 7.89 19.46 -23.72
C ASN A 15 8.95 19.52 -22.62
N ARG A 16 9.61 20.67 -22.41
CA ARG A 16 10.56 20.87 -21.31
C ARG A 16 9.87 20.84 -19.94
N ILE A 17 8.73 21.52 -19.83
CA ILE A 17 7.95 21.58 -18.58
C ILE A 17 7.37 20.21 -18.23
N ASP A 18 6.83 19.48 -19.21
CA ASP A 18 6.29 18.14 -19.01
C ASP A 18 7.39 17.15 -18.57
N LEU A 19 8.60 17.24 -19.15
CA LEU A 19 9.74 16.41 -18.75
C LEU A 19 10.19 16.69 -17.31
N ILE A 20 10.31 17.97 -16.94
CA ILE A 20 10.71 18.37 -15.58
C ILE A 20 9.62 17.99 -14.58
N GLY A 21 8.35 18.23 -14.90
CA GLY A 21 7.22 17.88 -14.06
C GLY A 21 7.17 16.38 -13.78
N ASN A 22 7.33 15.54 -14.81
CA ASN A 22 7.34 14.09 -14.64
C ASN A 22 8.51 13.62 -13.77
N LEU A 23 9.73 14.16 -14.00
CA LEU A 23 10.91 13.83 -13.20
C LEU A 23 10.72 14.22 -11.72
N LEU A 24 10.16 15.40 -11.46
CA LEU A 24 9.97 15.91 -10.09
C LEU A 24 8.93 15.08 -9.34
N ILE A 25 7.84 14.70 -10.00
CA ILE A 25 6.83 13.78 -9.46
C ILE A 25 7.45 12.42 -9.16
N GLU A 26 8.26 11.88 -10.07
CA GLU A 26 8.94 10.59 -9.88
C GLU A 26 9.89 10.62 -8.68
N VAL A 27 10.74 11.65 -8.56
CA VAL A 27 11.64 11.83 -7.43
C VAL A 27 10.87 11.97 -6.11
N PHE A 28 9.83 12.80 -6.09
CA PHE A 28 8.98 12.96 -4.91
C PHE A 28 8.36 11.63 -4.50
N HIS A 29 7.91 10.85 -5.48
CA HIS A 29 7.30 9.56 -5.25
C HIS A 29 8.28 8.59 -4.59
N TYR A 30 9.50 8.45 -5.13
CA TYR A 30 10.53 7.60 -4.55
C TYR A 30 10.97 8.06 -3.15
N LEU A 31 11.07 9.37 -2.94
CA LEU A 31 11.42 9.95 -1.64
C LEU A 31 10.35 9.65 -0.58
N ALA A 32 9.07 9.85 -0.92
CA ALA A 32 7.96 9.53 -0.03
C ALA A 32 7.97 8.05 0.35
N LEU A 33 8.20 7.18 -0.63
CA LEU A 33 8.27 5.74 -0.41
C LEU A 33 9.43 5.34 0.50
N PHE A 34 10.59 5.98 0.33
CA PHE A 34 11.76 5.78 1.18
C PHE A 34 11.47 6.18 2.63
N VAL A 35 10.83 7.33 2.85
CA VAL A 35 10.45 7.80 4.20
C VAL A 35 9.48 6.81 4.86
N ILE A 36 8.46 6.34 4.12
CA ILE A 36 7.52 5.34 4.63
C ILE A 36 8.26 4.04 4.97
N GLY A 37 9.09 3.52 4.08
CA GLY A 37 9.86 2.29 4.34
C GLY A 37 10.78 2.42 5.55
N ALA A 38 11.50 3.53 5.68
CA ALA A 38 12.35 3.82 6.84
C ALA A 38 11.54 3.91 8.14
N SER A 39 10.37 4.54 8.11
CA SER A 39 9.48 4.65 9.29
C SER A 39 8.98 3.28 9.78
N VAL A 40 8.75 2.34 8.86
CA VAL A 40 8.28 0.98 9.17
C VAL A 40 9.38 0.17 9.82
N VAL A 41 10.60 0.24 9.28
CA VAL A 41 11.77 -0.41 9.87
C VAL A 41 12.05 0.17 11.26
N TRP A 42 12.06 1.49 11.41
CA TRP A 42 12.24 2.16 12.70
C TRP A 42 11.19 1.71 13.73
N SER A 43 9.91 1.74 13.35
CA SER A 43 8.81 1.33 14.23
C SER A 43 8.91 -0.14 14.64
N SER A 44 9.30 -1.02 13.70
CA SER A 44 9.50 -2.45 13.96
C SER A 44 10.62 -2.69 14.98
N VAL A 45 11.75 -1.98 14.85
CA VAL A 45 12.88 -2.08 15.79
C VAL A 45 12.47 -1.60 17.18
N ILE A 46 11.75 -0.48 17.28
CA ILE A 46 11.27 0.03 18.57
C ILE A 46 10.27 -0.94 19.22
N ALA A 47 9.32 -1.48 18.45
CA ALA A 47 8.36 -2.45 18.94
C ALA A 47 9.05 -3.73 19.45
N TYR A 48 9.99 -4.27 18.68
CA TYR A 48 10.79 -5.43 19.08
C TYR A 48 11.62 -5.14 20.35
N GLY A 49 12.24 -3.96 20.43
CA GLY A 49 12.97 -3.54 21.63
C GLY A 49 12.08 -3.50 22.87
N GLY A 50 10.84 -3.02 22.74
CA GLY A 50 9.84 -3.05 23.81
C GLY A 50 9.53 -4.47 24.30
N MET A 51 9.37 -5.43 23.40
CA MET A 51 9.13 -6.84 23.73
C MET A 51 10.32 -7.46 24.46
N MET A 52 11.54 -7.14 24.01
CA MET A 52 12.77 -7.60 24.69
C MET A 52 12.87 -7.09 26.12
N LEU A 53 12.50 -5.83 26.36
CA LEU A 53 12.47 -5.25 27.71
C LEU A 53 11.41 -5.90 28.62
N GLN A 54 10.30 -6.38 28.05
CA GLN A 54 9.26 -7.11 28.78
C GLN A 54 9.62 -8.58 29.07
N GLY A 55 10.69 -9.11 28.47
CA GLY A 55 11.19 -10.47 28.71
C GLY A 55 10.33 -11.60 28.11
N HIS A 56 9.25 -11.28 27.42
CA HIS A 56 8.41 -12.23 26.69
C HIS A 56 7.68 -11.51 25.53
N ALA A 57 7.28 -12.28 24.52
CA ALA A 57 6.48 -11.78 23.41
C ALA A 57 5.17 -12.57 23.34
N THR A 58 4.05 -11.86 23.24
CA THR A 58 2.74 -12.47 23.03
C THR A 58 2.52 -12.82 21.55
N ILE A 59 1.46 -13.58 21.25
CA ILE A 59 1.07 -13.82 19.86
C ILE A 59 0.74 -12.49 19.15
N GLY A 60 0.09 -11.55 19.87
CA GLY A 60 -0.21 -10.22 19.34
C GLY A 60 1.05 -9.44 18.94
N ASP A 61 2.10 -9.54 19.74
CA ASP A 61 3.40 -8.91 19.48
C ASP A 61 4.09 -9.49 18.23
N ILE A 62 4.07 -10.81 18.08
CA ILE A 62 4.62 -11.48 16.91
C ILE A 62 3.81 -11.12 15.65
N LEU A 63 2.48 -11.08 15.76
CA LEU A 63 1.60 -10.64 14.67
C LEU A 63 1.86 -9.19 14.30
N LEU A 64 2.12 -8.30 15.26
CA LEU A 64 2.48 -6.91 15.02
C LEU A 64 3.79 -6.78 14.23
N LEU A 65 4.83 -7.53 14.60
CA LEU A 65 6.09 -7.58 13.85
C LEU A 65 5.87 -8.06 12.41
N PHE A 66 5.00 -9.05 12.23
CA PHE A 66 4.65 -9.52 10.90
C PHE A 66 3.93 -8.39 10.10
N ILE A 67 3.19 -7.45 10.73
CA ILE A 67 2.49 -6.36 10.02
C ILE A 67 3.53 -5.41 9.46
N TYR A 68 4.52 -5.06 10.28
CA TYR A 68 5.63 -4.23 9.83
C TYR A 68 6.42 -4.89 8.71
N LEU A 69 6.67 -6.20 8.80
CA LEU A 69 7.38 -6.92 7.74
C LEU A 69 6.57 -6.97 6.44
N GLU A 70 5.26 -7.21 6.52
CA GLU A 70 4.39 -7.21 5.34
C GLU A 70 4.31 -5.84 4.68
N LEU A 71 4.11 -4.79 5.48
CA LEU A 71 4.04 -3.42 4.96
C LEU A 71 5.38 -2.98 4.39
N GLY A 72 6.49 -3.35 5.02
CA GLY A 72 7.85 -3.15 4.50
C GLY A 72 8.09 -3.88 3.17
N ALA A 73 7.65 -5.13 3.05
CA ALA A 73 7.76 -5.90 1.81
C ALA A 73 6.94 -5.27 0.67
N MET A 74 5.72 -4.79 0.96
CA MET A 74 4.89 -4.09 0.00
C MET A 74 5.52 -2.78 -0.48
N VAL A 75 6.09 -1.99 0.45
CA VAL A 75 6.87 -0.78 0.12
C VAL A 75 8.09 -1.14 -0.75
N GLY A 76 8.80 -2.22 -0.44
CA GLY A 76 9.94 -2.69 -1.23
C GLY A 76 9.56 -3.16 -2.64
N ILE A 77 8.45 -3.90 -2.79
CA ILE A 77 7.91 -4.30 -4.11
C ILE A 77 7.50 -3.06 -4.91
N TYR A 78 6.88 -2.09 -4.24
CA TYR A 78 6.48 -0.84 -4.88
C TYR A 78 7.69 -0.08 -5.43
N PHE A 79 8.77 0.01 -4.65
CA PHE A 79 10.02 0.64 -5.09
C PHE A 79 10.57 0.02 -6.39
N LYS A 80 10.35 -1.29 -6.61
CA LYS A 80 10.77 -2.00 -7.83
C LYS A 80 9.80 -1.91 -9.00
N THR A 81 8.52 -1.61 -8.79
CA THR A 81 7.47 -1.76 -9.81
C THR A 81 6.76 -0.47 -10.22
N SER A 82 6.96 0.65 -9.51
CA SER A 82 6.38 1.98 -9.81
C SER A 82 4.85 1.98 -10.06
N ALA A 83 4.14 0.95 -9.62
CA ALA A 83 2.73 0.74 -9.92
C ALA A 83 1.84 1.32 -8.82
N MET A 84 0.89 2.19 -9.19
CA MET A 84 0.08 3.03 -8.30
C MET A 84 -0.51 2.31 -7.05
N PRO A 85 -0.57 2.97 -5.87
CA PRO A 85 -0.72 2.30 -4.56
C PRO A 85 -2.10 1.74 -4.22
N VAL A 86 -3.14 2.04 -5.01
CA VAL A 86 -4.54 1.81 -4.59
C VAL A 86 -4.80 0.33 -4.26
N ARG A 87 -4.23 -0.60 -5.03
CA ARG A 87 -4.35 -2.05 -4.77
C ARG A 87 -3.58 -2.48 -3.52
N CYS A 88 -2.40 -1.91 -3.31
CA CYS A 88 -1.57 -2.19 -2.14
C CYS A 88 -2.32 -1.85 -0.84
N LEU A 89 -3.00 -0.71 -0.80
CA LEU A 89 -3.79 -0.29 0.37
C LEU A 89 -4.92 -1.26 0.73
N ILE A 90 -5.62 -1.80 -0.27
CA ILE A 90 -6.69 -2.77 -0.01
C ILE A 90 -6.12 -4.11 0.48
N TYR A 91 -4.97 -4.55 -0.04
CA TYR A 91 -4.29 -5.73 0.49
C TYR A 91 -3.87 -5.53 1.95
N ILE A 92 -3.27 -4.39 2.30
CA ILE A 92 -2.93 -4.05 3.68
C ILE A 92 -4.15 -4.11 4.60
N ALA A 93 -5.30 -3.59 4.14
CA ALA A 93 -6.54 -3.66 4.92
C ALA A 93 -7.00 -5.12 5.13
N ILE A 94 -6.94 -5.96 4.09
CA ILE A 94 -7.29 -7.38 4.18
C ILE A 94 -6.38 -8.09 5.18
N THR A 95 -5.07 -7.93 5.08
CA THR A 95 -4.15 -8.64 5.99
C THR A 95 -4.20 -8.10 7.41
N ALA A 96 -4.39 -6.79 7.60
CA ALA A 96 -4.62 -6.21 8.92
C ALA A 96 -5.87 -6.80 9.60
N LEU A 97 -7.00 -6.87 8.88
CA LEU A 97 -8.22 -7.51 9.39
C LEU A 97 -8.04 -9.00 9.66
N ALA A 98 -7.35 -9.72 8.77
CA ALA A 98 -7.08 -11.15 8.96
C ALA A 98 -6.25 -11.41 10.23
N ARG A 99 -5.28 -10.54 10.54
CA ARG A 99 -4.47 -10.66 11.76
C ARG A 99 -5.25 -10.30 13.01
N LEU A 100 -6.17 -9.32 12.92
CA LEU A 100 -7.08 -9.00 14.01
C LEU A 100 -7.92 -10.23 14.40
N VAL A 101 -8.43 -10.98 13.42
CA VAL A 101 -9.15 -12.25 13.64
C VAL A 101 -8.27 -13.29 14.32
N ILE A 102 -7.04 -13.50 13.81
CA ILE A 102 -6.12 -14.51 14.40
C ILE A 102 -5.77 -14.14 15.84
N ALA A 103 -5.50 -12.86 16.11
CA ALA A 103 -5.21 -12.38 17.46
C ALA A 103 -6.39 -12.57 18.41
N ASP A 104 -7.60 -12.27 17.95
CA ASP A 104 -8.82 -12.38 18.76
C ASP A 104 -9.20 -13.84 19.08
N VAL A 105 -9.09 -14.76 18.10
CA VAL A 105 -9.26 -16.21 18.33
C VAL A 105 -8.32 -16.72 19.42
N GLN A 106 -7.05 -16.30 19.37
CA GLN A 106 -6.05 -16.77 20.32
C GLN A 106 -6.27 -16.18 21.73
N ALA A 107 -6.74 -14.94 21.82
CA ALA A 107 -6.96 -14.25 23.09
C ALA A 107 -8.20 -14.74 23.85
N HIS A 108 -9.32 -14.99 23.16
CA HIS A 108 -10.60 -15.21 23.83
C HIS A 108 -11.14 -16.65 23.77
N HIS A 109 -10.57 -17.56 22.96
CA HIS A 109 -10.99 -18.96 22.76
C HIS A 109 -12.50 -19.22 22.46
N GLU A 110 -13.36 -18.20 22.53
CA GLU A 110 -14.78 -18.25 22.17
C GLU A 110 -15.00 -17.43 20.89
N ALA A 111 -15.48 -18.12 19.84
CA ALA A 111 -15.82 -17.51 18.58
C ALA A 111 -17.09 -16.65 18.72
N GLY A 112 -16.91 -15.38 19.11
CA GLY A 112 -17.99 -14.40 19.23
C GLY A 112 -18.51 -13.91 17.87
N MET A 113 -19.72 -13.34 17.87
CA MET A 113 -20.37 -12.75 16.68
C MET A 113 -19.52 -11.65 15.99
N GLY A 114 -18.59 -11.01 16.69
CA GLY A 114 -17.68 -10.01 16.13
C GLY A 114 -16.74 -10.59 15.07
N MET A 115 -16.26 -11.82 15.25
CA MET A 115 -15.37 -12.49 14.29
C MET A 115 -16.07 -12.77 12.95
N LEU A 116 -17.37 -13.03 13.00
CA LEU A 116 -18.20 -13.27 11.83
C LEU A 116 -18.28 -12.00 10.96
N TRP A 117 -18.48 -10.83 11.60
CA TRP A 117 -18.48 -9.54 10.90
C TRP A 117 -17.12 -9.20 10.27
N VAL A 118 -16.01 -9.46 10.97
CA VAL A 118 -14.67 -9.22 10.40
C VAL A 118 -14.40 -10.14 9.21
N SER A 119 -14.82 -11.40 9.27
CA SER A 119 -14.71 -12.35 8.16
C SER A 119 -15.52 -11.90 6.93
N VAL A 120 -16.74 -11.39 7.15
CA VAL A 120 -17.57 -10.80 6.09
C VAL A 120 -16.92 -9.55 5.51
N ALA A 121 -16.31 -8.69 6.32
CA ALA A 121 -15.59 -7.51 5.85
C ALA A 121 -14.38 -7.90 4.96
N ILE A 122 -13.60 -8.92 5.36
CA ILE A 122 -12.50 -9.46 4.54
C ILE A 122 -13.04 -10.00 3.21
N LEU A 123 -14.14 -10.74 3.23
CA LEU A 123 -14.78 -11.26 2.03
C LEU A 123 -15.21 -10.12 1.09
N LEU A 124 -15.82 -9.06 1.63
CA LEU A 124 -16.28 -7.90 0.87
C LEU A 124 -15.09 -7.15 0.25
N LEU A 125 -14.02 -6.90 1.01
CA LEU A 125 -12.80 -6.28 0.48
C LEU A 125 -12.14 -7.14 -0.60
N ALA A 126 -12.08 -8.45 -0.42
CA ALA A 126 -11.55 -9.38 -1.41
C ALA A 126 -12.37 -9.31 -2.72
N ILE A 127 -13.70 -9.27 -2.64
CA ILE A 127 -14.57 -9.09 -3.80
C ILE A 127 -14.34 -7.72 -4.46
N ALA A 128 -14.24 -6.65 -3.66
CA ALA A 128 -13.99 -5.31 -4.17
C ALA A 128 -12.68 -5.22 -4.97
N THR A 129 -11.59 -5.85 -4.51
CA THR A 129 -10.33 -5.89 -5.29
C THR A 129 -10.49 -6.57 -6.65
N ARG A 130 -11.34 -7.59 -6.75
CA ARG A 130 -11.61 -8.30 -8.00
C ARG A 130 -12.43 -7.44 -8.97
N VAL A 131 -13.37 -6.64 -8.45
CA VAL A 131 -14.18 -5.70 -9.23
C VAL A 131 -13.34 -4.54 -9.75
N ILE A 132 -12.49 -3.95 -8.91
CA ILE A 132 -11.61 -2.83 -9.32
C ILE A 132 -10.62 -3.25 -10.42
N ARG A 133 -10.24 -4.53 -10.48
CA ARG A 133 -9.44 -5.07 -11.58
C ARG A 133 -10.21 -5.11 -12.92
N LYS A 134 -11.54 -5.11 -12.89
CA LYS A 134 -12.40 -5.38 -14.05
C LYS A 134 -13.26 -4.15 -14.38
N ALA A 135 -12.73 -3.21 -15.16
CA ALA A 135 -13.53 -2.20 -15.85
C ALA A 135 -12.79 -1.63 -17.08
N PRO A 136 -13.48 -1.34 -18.20
CA PRO A 136 -14.46 -2.16 -18.93
C PRO A 136 -13.80 -2.88 -20.11
N THR A 137 -14.32 -4.04 -20.50
CA THR A 137 -14.05 -4.60 -21.83
C THR A 137 -14.65 -3.67 -22.88
N GLU A 138 -13.82 -2.89 -23.58
CA GLU A 138 -14.14 -2.43 -24.93
C GLU A 138 -14.22 -3.66 -25.84
N SER A 139 -15.39 -4.27 -25.89
CA SER A 139 -15.72 -5.36 -26.80
C SER A 139 -17.15 -5.19 -27.30
N GLU A 140 -17.44 -4.01 -27.85
CA GLU A 140 -18.52 -3.85 -28.82
C GLU A 140 -18.28 -2.57 -29.65
N TYR A 141 -17.22 -2.60 -30.43
CA TYR A 141 -17.05 -1.73 -31.59
C TYR A 141 -16.47 -2.58 -32.73
N HIS A 142 -17.22 -3.61 -33.14
CA HIS A 142 -17.14 -4.19 -34.48
C HIS A 142 -18.47 -4.87 -34.80
#